data_AF-A0A1X4HWD8-F1
#
_entry.id   AF-A0A1X4HWD8-F1
#
_cell.length_a   1.000
_cell.length_b   1.000
_cell.length_c   1.000
_cell.angle_alpha   90.00
_cell.angle_beta   90.00
_cell.angle_gamma   90.00
#
_symmetry.space_group_name_H-M   'P 1'
#
loop_
_entity.id
_entity.type
_entity.pdbx_description
1 polymer ?
#
loop_
_entity_poly.entity_id
_entity_poly.type
_entity_poly.pdbx_seq_one_letter_code
_entity_poly.pdbx_strand_id
1 'polypeptide(L)'
;MGKGKSDLALPLTEMEDYGRRLRSLKTRMNHTKKLFESYRDDIGDGSVNDALSDFESNWEDGREDITQQIDALADMSDAVVREFKKLEDELTKQVNEKMKVEDKRDKK
;
A
#
# COMPACT_ATOMS: atom_id res chain seq x y z
N MET A 1 36.27 2.73 -1.96
CA MET A 1 35.38 1.99 -2.89
C MET A 1 34.18 1.52 -2.09
N GLY A 2 33.09 2.30 -2.10
CA GLY A 2 31.88 1.96 -1.35
C GLY A 2 31.24 0.73 -1.96
N LYS A 3 30.95 -0.29 -1.14
CA LYS A 3 30.13 -1.43 -1.52
C LYS A 3 28.77 -0.89 -1.98
N GLY A 4 28.59 -0.76 -3.29
CA GLY A 4 27.29 -0.52 -3.88
C GLY A 4 26.41 -1.67 -3.44
N LYS A 5 25.43 -1.39 -2.56
CA LYS A 5 24.27 -2.25 -2.44
C LYS A 5 23.80 -2.46 -3.87
N SER A 6 23.75 -3.72 -4.31
CA SER A 6 23.29 -4.11 -5.64
C SER A 6 22.10 -3.25 -6.05
N ASP A 7 22.24 -2.52 -7.16
CA ASP A 7 21.27 -1.57 -7.74
C ASP A 7 19.90 -2.19 -8.08
N LEU A 8 19.76 -3.50 -7.82
CA LEU A 8 18.63 -4.36 -8.09
C LEU A 8 17.93 -4.88 -6.81
N ALA A 9 18.45 -4.58 -5.62
CA ALA A 9 17.79 -4.95 -4.37
C ALA A 9 16.61 -3.98 -4.14
N LEU A 10 15.44 -4.31 -4.69
CA LEU A 10 14.23 -3.56 -4.40
C LEU A 10 13.92 -3.64 -2.89
N PRO A 11 13.58 -2.52 -2.25
CA PRO A 11 13.23 -2.48 -0.83
C PRO A 11 11.79 -3.01 -0.63
N LEU A 12 11.61 -4.31 -0.85
CA LEU A 12 10.28 -4.94 -0.88
C LEU A 12 9.54 -4.82 0.46
N THR A 13 10.26 -4.93 1.57
CA THR A 13 9.68 -4.76 2.91
C THR A 13 9.18 -3.34 3.11
N GLU A 14 9.94 -2.34 2.66
CA GLU A 14 9.55 -0.93 2.72
C GLU A 14 8.36 -0.64 1.80
N MET A 15 8.27 -1.31 0.64
CA MET A 15 7.10 -1.23 -0.25
C MET A 15 5.85 -1.87 0.36
N GLU A 16 5.96 -3.03 1.01
CA GLU A 16 4.86 -3.64 1.76
C GLU A 16 4.41 -2.74 2.93
N ASP A 17 5.36 -2.12 3.64
CA ASP A 17 5.08 -1.16 4.69
C ASP A 17 4.40 0.11 4.15
N TYR A 18 4.83 0.59 2.98
CA TYR A 18 4.26 1.75 2.32
C TYR A 18 2.79 1.55 1.97
N GLY A 19 2.44 0.43 1.33
CA GLY A 19 1.04 0.08 1.04
C GLY A 19 0.18 -0.02 2.30
N ARG A 20 0.72 -0.58 3.40
CA ARG A 20 0.03 -0.62 4.70
C ARG A 20 -0.20 0.76 5.30
N ARG A 21 0.79 1.65 5.24
CA ARG A 21 0.68 3.03 5.74
C ARG A 21 -0.36 3.83 4.97
N LEU A 22 -0.41 3.69 3.66
CA LEU A 22 -1.41 4.29 2.79
C LEU A 22 -2.83 3.86 3.19
N ARG A 23 -3.07 2.56 3.35
CA ARG A 23 -4.36 2.04 3.82
C ARG A 23 -4.72 2.53 5.23
N SER A 24 -3.73 2.63 6.13
CA SER A 24 -3.95 3.22 7.46
C SER A 24 -4.35 4.69 7.40
N LEU A 25 -3.82 5.46 6.45
CA LEU A 25 -4.19 6.86 6.25
C LEU A 25 -5.65 6.97 5.81
N LYS A 26 -6.07 6.15 4.84
CA LYS A 26 -7.48 6.02 4.42
C LYS A 26 -8.41 5.71 5.59
N THR A 27 -8.05 4.75 6.45
CA THR A 27 -8.85 4.43 7.64
C THR A 27 -9.04 5.64 8.56
N ARG A 28 -7.97 6.42 8.80
CA ARG A 28 -8.04 7.62 9.64
C ARG A 28 -8.92 8.71 9.01
N MET A 29 -8.82 8.94 7.71
CA MET A 29 -9.66 9.90 6.99
C MET A 29 -11.15 9.53 7.08
N ASN A 30 -11.48 8.25 6.93
CA ASN A 30 -12.84 7.75 7.08
C ASN A 30 -13.36 7.85 8.52
N HIS A 31 -12.49 7.75 9.52
CA HIS A 31 -12.87 7.95 10.91
C HIS A 31 -13.27 9.40 11.20
N THR A 32 -12.57 10.37 10.61
CA THR A 32 -12.94 11.79 10.75
C THR A 32 -14.35 12.07 10.24
N LYS A 33 -14.78 11.46 9.13
CA LYS A 33 -16.17 11.57 8.64
C LYS A 33 -17.19 11.13 9.71
N LYS A 34 -16.99 9.92 10.25
CA LYS A 34 -17.88 9.35 11.29
C LYS A 34 -17.97 10.21 12.54
N LEU A 35 -16.87 10.90 12.89
CA LEU A 35 -16.85 11.80 14.03
C LEU A 35 -17.76 13.01 13.77
N PHE A 36 -17.74 13.60 12.58
CA PHE A 36 -18.65 14.72 12.24
C PHE A 36 -20.11 14.29 12.19
N GLU A 37 -20.41 13.16 11.55
CA GLU A 37 -21.75 12.57 11.53
C GLU A 37 -22.31 12.40 12.96
N SER A 38 -21.45 12.02 13.93
CA SER A 38 -21.86 11.80 15.32
C SER A 38 -22.23 13.08 16.09
N TYR A 39 -21.69 14.24 15.71
CA TYR A 39 -21.97 15.51 16.40
C TYR A 39 -23.21 16.24 15.89
N ARG A 40 -23.72 15.85 14.72
CA ARG A 40 -24.80 16.56 14.03
C ARG A 40 -26.11 16.62 14.83
N ASP A 41 -26.40 15.55 15.57
CA ASP A 41 -27.64 15.46 16.37
C ASP A 41 -27.47 16.04 17.79
N ASP A 42 -26.23 16.24 18.25
CA ASP A 42 -25.90 16.77 19.58
C ASP A 42 -25.77 18.32 19.59
N ILE A 43 -25.67 18.93 18.42
CA ILE A 43 -25.52 20.38 18.26
C ILE A 43 -26.90 21.01 18.00
N GLY A 44 -27.36 21.79 18.98
CA GLY A 44 -28.67 22.46 18.93
C GLY A 44 -28.70 23.79 18.18
N ASP A 45 -27.55 24.30 17.73
CA ASP A 45 -27.47 25.55 16.98
C ASP A 45 -27.48 25.29 15.46
N GLY A 46 -28.49 25.82 14.76
CA GLY A 46 -28.66 25.60 13.32
C GLY A 46 -27.49 26.10 12.48
N SER A 47 -26.85 27.21 12.86
CA SER A 47 -25.71 27.76 12.11
C SER A 47 -24.46 26.89 12.21
N VAL A 48 -24.27 26.23 13.36
CA VAL A 48 -23.17 25.27 13.54
C VAL A 48 -23.44 23.99 12.75
N ASN A 49 -24.69 23.51 12.71
CA ASN A 49 -25.06 22.35 11.88
C ASN A 49 -24.89 22.62 10.38
N ASP A 50 -25.23 23.82 9.91
CA ASP A 50 -25.01 24.21 8.51
C ASP A 50 -23.51 24.23 8.20
N ALA A 51 -22.69 24.86 9.06
CA ALA A 51 -21.24 24.90 8.89
C ALA A 51 -20.59 23.51 8.92
N LEU A 52 -21.08 22.60 9.76
CA LEU A 52 -20.62 21.22 9.81
C LEU A 52 -21.05 20.43 8.57
N SER A 53 -22.25 20.67 8.04
CA SER A 53 -22.74 20.04 6.82
C SER A 53 -21.92 20.49 5.59
N ASP A 54 -21.65 21.79 5.49
CA ASP A 54 -20.79 22.35 4.43
C ASP A 54 -19.36 21.80 4.53
N PHE A 55 -18.82 21.73 5.75
CA PHE A 55 -17.51 21.13 5.97
C PHE A 55 -17.50 19.65 5.59
N GLU A 56 -18.50 18.86 6.03
CA GLU A 56 -18.60 17.43 5.75
C GLU A 56 -18.66 17.16 4.23
N SER A 57 -19.47 17.93 3.50
CA SER A 57 -19.58 17.79 2.05
C SER A 57 -18.24 18.05 1.36
N ASN A 58 -17.58 19.16 1.67
CA ASN A 58 -16.27 19.49 1.08
C ASN A 58 -15.18 18.49 1.49
N TRP A 59 -15.26 17.97 2.72
CA TRP A 59 -14.38 16.92 3.21
C TRP A 59 -14.63 15.59 2.50
N GLU A 60 -15.89 15.26 2.19
CA GLU A 60 -16.27 14.08 1.42
C GLU A 60 -15.73 14.10 0.01
N ASP A 61 -15.92 15.20 -0.71
CA ASP A 61 -15.42 15.34 -2.08
C ASP A 61 -13.88 15.27 -2.09
N GLY A 62 -13.23 16.06 -1.24
CA GLY A 62 -11.77 16.09 -1.18
C GLY A 62 -11.14 14.76 -0.75
N ARG A 63 -11.78 14.02 0.16
CA ARG A 63 -11.24 12.72 0.61
C ARG A 63 -11.49 11.62 -0.41
N GLU A 64 -12.53 11.70 -1.24
CA GLU A 64 -12.81 10.68 -2.26
C GLU A 64 -11.68 10.60 -3.27
N ASP A 65 -11.26 11.75 -3.81
CA ASP A 65 -10.12 11.87 -4.74
C ASP A 65 -8.83 11.32 -4.14
N ILE A 66 -8.54 11.70 -2.89
CA ILE A 66 -7.35 11.25 -2.16
C ILE A 66 -7.41 9.73 -1.93
N THR A 67 -8.58 9.20 -1.60
CA THR A 67 -8.76 7.77 -1.32
C THR A 67 -8.47 6.92 -2.55
N GLN A 68 -8.97 7.33 -3.72
CA GLN A 68 -8.71 6.62 -4.98
C GLN A 68 -7.21 6.60 -5.31
N GLN A 69 -6.50 7.71 -5.10
CA GLN A 69 -5.05 7.79 -5.32
C GLN A 69 -4.26 6.94 -4.32
N ILE A 70 -4.68 6.94 -3.04
CA ILE A 70 -4.08 6.11 -1.99
C ILE A 70 -4.22 4.62 -2.34
N ASP A 71 -5.39 4.18 -2.79
CA ASP A 71 -5.63 2.80 -3.20
C ASP A 71 -4.75 2.43 -4.41
N ALA A 72 -4.72 3.27 -5.45
CA ALA A 72 -3.88 3.04 -6.62
C ALA A 72 -2.38 2.91 -6.27
N LEU A 73 -1.87 3.77 -5.38
CA LEU A 73 -0.49 3.71 -4.90
C LEU A 73 -0.21 2.44 -4.10
N ALA A 74 -1.13 2.03 -3.25
CA ALA A 74 -1.00 0.79 -2.48
C ALA A 74 -1.01 -0.44 -3.39
N ASP A 75 -1.90 -0.48 -4.39
CA ASP A 75 -2.00 -1.59 -5.34
C ASP A 75 -0.78 -1.70 -6.25
N MET A 76 -0.21 -0.57 -6.68
CA MET A 76 1.07 -0.55 -7.41
C MET A 76 2.20 -1.10 -6.56
N SER A 77 2.27 -0.72 -5.28
CA SER A 77 3.29 -1.23 -4.35
C SER A 77 3.19 -2.74 -4.17
N ASP A 78 1.96 -3.25 -3.96
CA ASP A 78 1.70 -4.68 -3.83
C ASP A 78 2.01 -5.43 -5.14
N ALA A 79 1.75 -4.81 -6.30
CA ALA A 79 2.11 -5.37 -7.60
C ALA A 79 3.62 -5.52 -7.77
N VAL A 80 4.42 -4.49 -7.41
CA VAL A 80 5.88 -4.57 -7.47
C VAL A 80 6.40 -5.71 -6.59
N VAL A 81 5.91 -5.81 -5.35
CA VAL A 81 6.29 -6.87 -4.41
C VAL A 81 5.96 -8.25 -4.98
N ARG A 82 4.76 -8.41 -5.52
CA ARG A 82 4.30 -9.68 -6.08
C ARG A 82 5.13 -10.11 -7.29
N GLU A 83 5.35 -9.21 -8.25
CA GLU A 83 6.09 -9.56 -9.46
C GLU A 83 7.57 -9.83 -9.16
N PHE A 84 8.17 -9.13 -8.19
CA PHE A 84 9.54 -9.42 -7.79
C PHE A 84 9.69 -10.77 -7.08
N LYS A 85 8.76 -11.13 -6.19
CA LYS A 85 8.74 -12.46 -5.55
C LYS A 85 8.61 -13.59 -6.57
N LYS A 86 7.74 -13.41 -7.58
CA LYS A 86 7.61 -14.39 -8.68
C LYS A 86 8.93 -14.53 -9.46
N LEU A 87 9.58 -13.41 -9.79
CA LEU A 87 10.86 -13.42 -10.48
C LEU A 87 11.93 -14.16 -9.66
N GLU A 88 11.99 -13.94 -8.35
CA GLU A 88 12.90 -14.61 -7.43
C GLU A 88 12.64 -16.12 -7.36
N ASP A 89 11.36 -16.53 -7.27
CA ASP A 89 10.95 -17.94 -7.25
C ASP A 89 11.32 -18.65 -8.56
N GLU A 90 11.06 -18.02 -9.71
CA GLU A 90 11.42 -18.54 -11.03
C GLU A 90 12.93 -18.70 -11.19
N LEU A 91 13.71 -17.70 -10.77
CA LEU A 91 15.16 -17.75 -10.83
C LEU A 91 15.72 -18.85 -9.91
N THR A 92 15.20 -18.95 -8.69
CA THR A 92 15.59 -19.98 -7.73
C THR A 92 15.31 -21.38 -8.26
N LYS A 93 14.14 -21.58 -8.90
CA LYS A 93 13.79 -22.85 -9.53
C LYS A 93 14.76 -23.20 -10.66
N GLN A 94 15.06 -22.26 -11.55
CA GLN A 94 16.00 -22.48 -12.67
C GLN A 94 17.41 -22.82 -12.18
N VAL A 95 17.90 -22.14 -11.14
CA VAL A 95 19.22 -22.43 -10.54
C VAL A 95 19.23 -23.84 -9.95
N ASN A 96 18.22 -24.19 -9.15
CA ASN A 96 18.11 -25.51 -8.55
C ASN A 96 17.99 -26.64 -9.58
N GLU A 97 17.25 -26.42 -10.66
CA GLU A 97 17.15 -27.37 -11.77
C GLU A 97 18.51 -27.58 -12.45
N LYS A 98 19.26 -26.51 -12.74
CA LYS A 98 20.60 -26.61 -13.34
C LYS A 98 21.61 -27.31 -12.44
N MET A 99 21.63 -27.02 -11.14
CA MET A 99 22.54 -27.68 -10.19
C MET A 99 22.25 -29.19 -10.05
N LYS A 100 20.96 -29.61 -10.09
CA LYS A 100 20.59 -31.04 -10.11
C LYS A 100 21.07 -31.79 -11.36
N VAL A 101 21.36 -31.09 -12.45
CA VAL A 101 21.89 -31.68 -13.70
C VAL A 101 23.41 -31.83 -13.67
N GLU A 102 24.14 -31.05 -12.86
CA GLU A 102 25.58 -31.25 -12.65
C GLU A 102 25.89 -32.45 -11.77
N ASP A 103 25.17 -32.65 -10.66
CA ASP A 103 25.42 -33.75 -9.69
C ASP A 103 25.16 -35.17 -10.26
N LYS A 104 24.52 -35.28 -11.43
CA LYS A 104 24.31 -36.57 -12.11
C LYS A 104 25.42 -36.96 -13.08
N ARG A 105 26.41 -36.11 -13.32
CA ARG A 105 27.50 -36.37 -14.30
C ARG A 105 28.77 -36.96 -13.68
N ASP A 106 28.92 -36.93 -12.36
CA ASP A 106 30.11 -37.47 -11.65
C ASP A 106 29.95 -38.92 -11.16
N LYS A 107 28.96 -39.67 -11.66
CA LYS A 107 28.82 -41.11 -11.42
C LYS A 107 28.98 -41.89 -12.72
N LYS A 108 30.21 -41.99 -13.22
CA LYS A 108 30.57 -43.02 -14.19
C LYS A 108 32.01 -43.48 -14.01
#